data_AF-A0A957VRG3-F1
#
_entry.id   AF-A0A957VRG3-F1
#
_cell.length_a   1.000
_cell.length_b   1.000
_cell.length_c   1.000
_cell.angle_alpha   90.00
_cell.angle_beta   90.00
_cell.angle_gamma   90.00
#
_symmetry.space_group_name_H-M   'P 1'
#
loop_
_entity.id
_entity.type
_entity.pdbx_description
1 polymer ?
#
loop_
_entity_poly.entity_id
_entity_poly.type
_entity_poly.pdbx_seq_one_letter_code
_entity_poly.pdbx_strand_id
1 'polypeptide(L)' 'MPRQNAYSLYLVLTTVAAFMFSTAFTTSGVYRFQMAELTPLQLILVGTALELSVFLFEIPTGVVADLRSRRLSVIVGYV' A
#
# COMPACT_ATOMS: atom_id res chain seq x y z
N MET A 1 18.83 21.36 -12.68
CA MET A 1 18.76 19.93 -12.32
C MET A 1 18.41 19.14 -13.57
N PRO A 2 19.22 18.19 -14.04
CA PRO A 2 18.88 17.40 -15.22
C PRO A 2 17.56 16.69 -14.94
N ARG A 3 16.60 16.78 -15.88
CA ARG A 3 15.30 16.12 -15.75
C ARG A 3 15.54 14.61 -15.79
N GLN A 4 15.62 13.97 -14.62
CA GLN A 4 15.62 12.52 -14.53
C GLN A 4 14.39 11.99 -15.26
N ASN A 5 14.55 10.92 -16.04
CA ASN A 5 13.47 10.34 -16.82
C ASN A 5 12.37 9.86 -15.87
N ALA A 6 11.26 10.60 -15.81
CA ALA A 6 10.16 10.37 -14.86
C ALA A 6 9.59 8.95 -14.99
N TYR A 7 9.63 8.39 -16.21
CA TYR A 7 9.20 7.03 -16.47
C TYR A 7 10.11 5.99 -15.79
N SER A 8 11.43 6.10 -15.97
CA SER A 8 12.39 5.19 -15.32
C SER A 8 12.35 5.31 -13.80
N LEU A 9 12.20 6.53 -13.27
CA LEU A 9 12.07 6.75 -11.83
C LEU A 9 10.80 6.09 -11.27
N TYR A 10 9.67 6.28 -11.94
CA TYR A 10 8.41 5.67 -11.54
C TYR A 10 8.49 4.15 -11.57
N LEU A 11 9.09 3.57 -12.62
CA LEU A 11 9.25 2.13 -12.74
C LEU A 11 10.07 1.55 -11.57
N VAL A 12 11.23 2.15 -11.27
CA VAL A 12 12.08 1.71 -10.15
C VAL A 12 11.34 1.84 -8.82
N LEU A 13 10.66 2.97 -8.59
CA LEU A 13 9.90 3.20 -7.37
C LEU A 13 8.80 2.14 -7.19
N THR A 14 7.99 1.88 -8.22
CA THR A 14 6.92 0.88 -8.16
C THR A 14 7.45 -0.53 -7.98
N THR A 15 8.55 -0.91 -8.64
CA THR A 15 9.14 -2.25 -8.48
C THR A 15 9.67 -2.48 -7.08
N VAL A 16 10.45 -1.52 -6.54
CA VAL A 16 10.99 -1.62 -5.18
C VAL A 16 9.86 -1.63 -4.15
N ALA A 17 8.87 -0.76 -4.32
CA ALA A 17 7.67 -0.71 -3.49
C ALA A 17 6.94 -2.05 -3.44
N ALA A 18 6.62 -2.60 -4.61
CA ALA A 18 5.87 -3.85 -4.72
C ALA A 18 6.62 -5.03 -4.10
N PHE A 19 7.94 -5.10 -4.29
CA PHE A 19 8.77 -6.14 -3.70
C PHE A 19 8.82 -6.05 -2.17
N MET A 20 9.01 -4.84 -1.62
CA MET A 20 9.01 -4.61 -0.17
C MET A 20 7.63 -4.91 0.44
N PHE A 21 6.56 -4.44 -0.20
CA PHE A 21 5.19 -4.66 0.26
C PHE A 21 4.82 -6.15 0.24
N SER A 22 5.13 -6.87 -0.84
CA SER A 22 4.90 -8.31 -0.94
C SER A 22 5.62 -9.07 0.17
N THR A 23 6.91 -8.77 0.39
CA THR A 23 7.71 -9.42 1.44
C THR A 23 7.15 -9.13 2.84
N ALA A 24 6.81 -7.88 3.13
CA ALA A 24 6.24 -7.46 4.41
C ALA A 24 4.87 -8.11 4.65
N PHE A 25 4.01 -8.14 3.63
CA PHE A 25 2.66 -8.72 3.73
C PHE A 25 2.72 -10.22 4.01
N THR A 26 3.54 -10.97 3.26
CA THR A 26 3.74 -12.41 3.48
C THR A 26 4.29 -12.69 4.88
N THR A 27 5.34 -11.97 5.29
CA THR A 27 5.96 -12.16 6.62
C THR A 27 4.97 -11.81 7.74
N SER A 28 4.19 -10.74 7.58
CA SER A 28 3.18 -10.32 8.54
C SER A 28 2.05 -11.35 8.69
N GLY A 29 1.63 -11.99 7.60
CA GLY A 29 0.68 -13.11 7.65
C GLY A 29 1.19 -14.28 8.51
N VAL A 30 2.44 -14.68 8.30
CA VAL A 30 3.10 -15.75 9.07
C VAL A 30 3.23 -15.37 10.55
N TYR A 31 3.65 -14.13 10.83
CA TYR A 31 3.80 -13.63 12.20
C TYR A 31 2.49 -13.65 12.99
N ARG A 32 1.39 -13.19 12.38
CA ARG A 32 0.06 -13.14 13.02
C ARG A 32 -0.43 -14.51 13.46
N PHE A 33 -0.09 -15.54 12.70
CA PHE A 33 -0.45 -16.92 13.00
C PHE A 33 0.51 -17.57 14.00
N GLN A 34 1.82 -17.48 13.75
CA GLN A 34 2.83 -18.24 14.52
C GLN A 34 3.28 -17.58 15.82
N MET A 35 3.36 -16.25 15.87
CA MET A 35 3.89 -15.53 17.04
C MET A 35 2.82 -14.77 17.81
N ALA A 36 1.89 -14.11 17.11
CA ALA A 36 0.78 -13.42 17.75
C ALA A 36 -0.37 -14.35 18.14
N GLU A 37 -0.29 -15.63 17.75
CA GLU A 37 -1.23 -16.72 18.08
C GLU A 37 -2.71 -16.32 17.90
N LEU A 38 -2.99 -15.51 16.86
CA LEU A 38 -4.34 -15.02 16.63
C LEU A 38 -5.28 -16.17 16.26
N THR A 39 -6.47 -16.15 16.85
CA THR A 39 -7.51 -17.11 16.51
C THR A 39 -8.00 -16.90 15.06
N PRO A 40 -8.57 -17.92 14.40
CA PRO A 40 -9.06 -17.80 13.02
C PRO A 40 -10.03 -16.63 12.81
N LEU A 41 -10.94 -16.40 13.77
CA LEU A 41 -11.89 -15.30 13.72
C LEU A 41 -11.18 -13.94 13.75
N GLN A 42 -10.16 -13.77 14.61
CA GLN A 42 -9.39 -12.53 14.68
C GLN A 42 -8.60 -12.26 13.41
N LEU A 43 -8.02 -13.29 12.78
CA LEU A 43 -7.34 -13.14 11.48
C LEU A 43 -8.27 -12.62 10.38
N ILE A 44 -9.49 -13.17 10.32
CA ILE A 44 -10.52 -12.71 9.38
C ILE A 44 -10.91 -11.25 9.67
N LEU A 45 -11.09 -10.89 10.94
CA LEU A 45 -11.42 -9.51 11.33
C LEU A 45 -10.31 -8.52 10.95
N VAL A 46 -9.03 -8.88 11.12
CA VAL A 46 -7.90 -8.05 10.68
C VAL A 46 -7.95 -7.84 9.17
N GLY A 47 -8.21 -8.89 8.40
CA GLY A 47 -8.39 -8.79 6.94
C GLY A 47 -9.59 -7.91 6.57
N THR A 48 -10.71 -8.07 7.27
CA THR A 48 -11.94 -7.32 7.01
C THR A 48 -11.74 -5.84 7.33
N ALA A 49 -11.04 -5.51 8.43
CA ALA A 49 -10.70 -4.13 8.78
C ALA A 49 -9.74 -3.50 7.75
N LEU A 50 -8.79 -4.28 7.22
CA LEU A 50 -7.91 -3.84 6.14
C LEU A 50 -8.72 -3.49 4.88
N GLU A 51 -9.57 -4.41 4.43
CA GLU A 51 -10.42 -4.21 3.24
C GLU A 51 -11.36 -3.01 3.43
N LEU A 52 -12.02 -2.89 4.58
CA LEU A 52 -12.85 -1.72 4.90
C LEU A 52 -12.07 -0.42 4.83
N SER A 53 -10.83 -0.41 5.33
CA SER A 53 -9.97 0.77 5.25
C SER A 53 -9.65 1.11 3.80
N VAL A 54 -9.29 0.12 2.98
CA VAL A 54 -9.04 0.32 1.55
C VAL A 54 -10.27 0.90 0.86
N PHE A 55 -11.44 0.29 1.03
CA PHE A 55 -12.70 0.77 0.45
C PHE A 55 -13.02 2.21 0.84
N LEU A 56 -12.81 2.57 2.11
CA LEU A 56 -13.07 3.93 2.60
C LEU A 56 -12.12 4.97 2.00
N PHE A 57 -10.86 4.62 1.78
CA PHE A 57 -9.83 5.55 1.34
C PHE A 57 -9.53 5.51 -0.17
N GLU A 58 -10.01 4.52 -0.91
CA GLU A 58 -9.85 4.42 -2.36
C GLU A 58 -10.51 5.60 -3.09
N ILE A 59 -11.77 5.91 -2.75
CA ILE A 59 -12.50 7.01 -3.43
C ILE A 59 -11.87 8.38 -3.14
N PRO A 60 -11.58 8.77 -1.88
CA PRO A 60 -10.94 10.05 -1.60
C PRO A 60 -9.56 10.20 -2.26
N THR A 61 -8.75 9.14 -2.27
CA THR A 61 -7.41 9.18 -2.88
C THR A 61 -7.48 9.26 -4.41
N GLY A 62 -8.46 8.60 -5.04
CA GLY A 62 -8.77 8.75 -6.45
C GLY A 62 -9.20 10.18 -6.82
N VAL A 63 -10.09 10.78 -6.01
CA VAL A 63 -10.51 12.18 -6.18
C VAL A 63 -9.31 13.13 -6.10
N VAL A 64 -8.39 12.94 -5.15
CA VAL A 64 -7.16 13.74 -5.04
C VAL A 64 -6.25 13.54 -6.27
N ALA A 65 -6.13 12.30 -6.76
CA ALA A 65 -5.32 11.98 -7.92
C ALA A 65 -5.82 12.66 -9.21
N ASP A 66 -7.14 12.71 -9.40
CA ASP A 66 -7.77 13.24 -10.61
C ASP A 66 -7.94 14.76 -10.58
N LEU A 67 -8.34 15.35 -9.45
CA LEU A 67 -8.63 16.79 -9.36
C LEU A 67 -7.40 17.65 -9.06
N ARG A 68 -6.43 17.15 -8.31
CA ARG A 68 -5.26 17.95 -7.89
C ARG A 68 -4.00 17.60 -8.66
N SER A 69 -3.48 16.39 -8.47
CA SER A 69 -2.32 15.91 -9.21
C SER A 69 -2.05 14.45 -8.86
N ARG A 70 -1.85 13.62 -9.88
CA ARG A 70 -1.39 12.23 -9.73
C ARG A 70 -0.09 12.13 -8.92
N ARG A 71 0.85 13.07 -9.13
CA ARG A 71 2.12 13.11 -8.40
C ARG A 71 1.92 13.43 -6.91
N LEU A 72 1.02 14.35 -6.58
CA LEU A 72 0.73 14.68 -5.18
C LEU A 72 0.03 13.52 -4.47
N SER A 73 -0.91 12.85 -5.13
CA SER A 73 -1.57 11.67 -4.56
C SER A 73 -0.57 10.55 -4.23
N VAL A 74 0.38 10.27 -5.14
CA VAL A 74 1.46 9.30 -4.89
C VAL A 74 2.38 9.73 -3.75
N ILE A 75 2.74 11.02 -3.66
CA ILE A 75 3.58 11.51 -2.56
C ILE A 75 2.85 11.36 -1.22
N VAL A 76 1.60 11.79 -1.11
CA VAL A 76 0.81 11.68 0.13
C VAL A 76 0.55 10.23 0.53
N GLY A 77 0.40 9.32 -0.44
CA GLY A 77 0.17 7.91 -0.17
C GLY A 77 1.43 7.12 0.19
N TYR A 78 2.63 7.60 -0.18
CA TYR A 78 3.87 6.83 -0.10
C TYR A 78 4.94 7.44 0.81
N VAL A 79 5.00 8.77 0.91
CA VAL A 79 5.95 9.56 1.71
C VAL A 79 5.27 10.03 2.98
#